data_AF-A0A200QJ09-F1
#
_entry.id   AF-A0A200QJ09-F1
#
_cell.length_a   1.000
_cell.length_b   1.000
_cell.length_c   1.000
_cell.angle_alpha   90.00
_cell.angle_beta   90.00
_cell.angle_gamma   90.00
#
_symmetry.space_group_name_H-M   'P 1'
#
loop_
_entity.id
_entity.type
_entity.pdbx_description
1 polymer ?
#
loop_
_entity_poly.entity_id
_entity_poly.type
_entity_poly.pdbx_seq_one_letter_code
_entity_poly.pdbx_strand_id
1 'polypeptide(L)'
;MEPSNASSMELVQHLWAEECDGKNFVFSPFSINAALGLLASGSNGLTLQQLLEFLKSENLDHLNSVYSLIIDSLDEKRIGTERGGPKLSFISGVWVDISHTLKPSFKEIASSIYKAEAISVNFKTKAKEILKAVNKWVEDHTNGLIRNLLPGRSITSQTKFVLANALYFKGSWEQGKTLSWAICHIGSTRHLKTFALEMLLFNLEASRVLKELGLVLPFDPAEAELTEMVSDGTERLYVSEVIHKCFVEVDEEGTEAAAATAVGKLQIASRPFRRRRLPVINFVADHPFMFIIRDNYSGVLLFMGHVLNPLLNSDDDHE
;
A
#
# COMPACT_ATOMS: atom_id res chain seq x y z
N MET A 1 -10.98 -16.87 -0.09
CA MET A 1 -10.04 -16.18 0.82
C MET A 1 -8.66 -15.90 0.22
N GLU A 2 -8.39 -16.14 -1.07
CA GLU A 2 -7.09 -15.81 -1.71
C GLU A 2 -7.09 -15.03 -3.06
N PRO A 3 -8.19 -14.57 -3.69
CA PRO A 3 -8.09 -13.97 -5.03
C PRO A 3 -7.25 -12.67 -5.09
N SER A 4 -7.36 -11.82 -4.07
CA SER A 4 -6.57 -10.58 -3.92
C SER A 4 -5.06 -10.83 -3.90
N ASN A 5 -4.61 -11.97 -3.38
CA ASN A 5 -3.18 -12.25 -3.25
C ASN A 5 -2.58 -12.78 -4.56
N ALA A 6 -3.38 -13.40 -5.44
CA ALA A 6 -2.91 -13.92 -6.71
C ALA A 6 -2.52 -12.78 -7.69
N SER A 7 -3.40 -11.80 -7.88
CA SER A 7 -3.10 -10.60 -8.70
C SER A 7 -1.94 -9.79 -8.12
N SER A 8 -1.87 -9.74 -6.78
CA SER A 8 -0.75 -9.14 -6.07
C SER A 8 0.58 -9.79 -6.46
N MET A 9 0.66 -11.12 -6.53
CA MET A 9 1.90 -11.83 -6.88
C MET A 9 2.34 -11.61 -8.33
N GLU A 10 1.39 -11.49 -9.28
CA GLU A 10 1.72 -11.14 -10.68
C GLU A 10 2.33 -9.73 -10.76
N LEU A 11 1.77 -8.77 -10.04
CA LEU A 11 2.33 -7.42 -9.89
C LEU A 11 3.74 -7.45 -9.28
N VAL A 12 3.96 -8.23 -8.22
CA VAL A 12 5.30 -8.39 -7.60
C VAL A 12 6.30 -8.87 -8.66
N GLN A 13 5.97 -9.94 -9.37
CA GLN A 13 6.90 -10.59 -10.30
C GLN A 13 7.32 -9.64 -11.43
N HIS A 14 6.37 -8.84 -11.93
CA HIS A 14 6.65 -7.87 -12.98
C HIS A 14 7.47 -6.68 -12.46
N LEU A 15 7.07 -6.10 -11.32
CA LEU A 15 7.83 -5.01 -10.68
C LEU A 15 9.25 -5.42 -10.30
N TRP A 16 9.43 -6.67 -9.88
CA TRP A 16 10.74 -7.25 -9.61
C TRP A 16 11.62 -7.28 -10.87
N ALA A 17 11.04 -7.63 -12.02
CA ALA A 17 11.80 -7.77 -13.27
C ALA A 17 12.19 -6.42 -13.88
N GLU A 18 11.35 -5.39 -13.74
CA GLU A 18 11.52 -4.12 -14.45
C GLU A 18 12.07 -2.96 -13.62
N GLU A 19 11.72 -2.86 -12.34
CA GLU A 19 12.01 -1.67 -11.52
C GLU A 19 13.18 -1.88 -10.54
N CYS A 20 13.66 -3.12 -10.40
CA CYS A 20 14.69 -3.46 -9.42
C CYS A 20 16.11 -3.34 -9.98
N ASP A 21 16.53 -2.10 -10.28
CA ASP A 21 17.91 -1.76 -10.69
C ASP A 21 18.88 -1.74 -9.48
N GLY A 22 18.94 -2.85 -8.73
CA GLY A 22 19.82 -2.97 -7.56
C GLY A 22 19.45 -2.08 -6.36
N LYS A 23 18.27 -1.45 -6.36
CA LYS A 23 17.74 -0.61 -5.27
C LYS A 23 16.83 -1.39 -4.33
N ASN A 24 16.68 -0.91 -3.08
CA ASN A 24 15.62 -1.37 -2.19
C ASN A 24 14.25 -1.08 -2.81
N PHE A 25 13.29 -1.96 -2.57
CA PHE A 25 11.96 -1.84 -3.13
C PHE A 25 10.92 -2.21 -2.09
N VAL A 26 9.82 -1.47 -2.10
CA VAL A 26 8.62 -1.75 -1.32
C VAL A 26 7.42 -1.30 -2.12
N PHE A 27 6.34 -2.07 -2.09
CA PHE A 27 5.07 -1.61 -2.62
C PHE A 27 3.91 -2.19 -1.83
N SER A 28 2.73 -1.60 -2.00
CA SER A 28 1.50 -2.11 -1.40
C SER A 28 0.55 -2.69 -2.45
N PRO A 29 0.50 -4.03 -2.58
CA PRO A 29 -0.47 -4.68 -3.44
C PRO A 29 -1.91 -4.36 -3.04
N PHE A 30 -2.19 -4.33 -1.74
CA PHE A 30 -3.49 -3.92 -1.22
C PHE A 30 -3.91 -2.52 -1.71
N SER A 31 -3.01 -1.54 -1.62
CA SER A 31 -3.32 -0.17 -1.99
C SER A 31 -3.63 -0.04 -3.49
N ILE A 32 -2.83 -0.71 -4.35
CA ILE A 32 -3.07 -0.74 -5.81
C ILE A 32 -4.41 -1.41 -6.11
N ASN A 33 -4.66 -2.58 -5.53
CA ASN A 33 -5.91 -3.30 -5.77
C ASN A 33 -7.14 -2.54 -5.25
N ALA A 34 -7.03 -1.82 -4.13
CA ALA A 34 -8.09 -0.94 -3.64
C ALA A 34 -8.37 0.23 -4.60
N ALA A 35 -7.31 0.83 -5.16
CA ALA A 35 -7.44 1.88 -6.17
C ALA A 35 -8.13 1.36 -7.45
N LEU A 36 -7.77 0.15 -7.90
CA LEU A 36 -8.43 -0.53 -9.01
C LEU A 36 -9.87 -0.93 -8.70
N GLY A 37 -10.19 -1.30 -7.45
CA GLY A 37 -11.57 -1.57 -7.04
C GLY A 37 -12.45 -0.33 -7.04
N LEU A 38 -11.89 0.81 -6.64
CA LEU A 38 -12.54 2.11 -6.78
C LEU A 38 -12.79 2.44 -8.25
N LEU A 39 -11.81 2.20 -9.13
CA LEU A 39 -11.95 2.38 -10.56
C LEU A 39 -13.03 1.45 -11.14
N ALA A 40 -13.07 0.18 -10.72
CA ALA A 40 -14.10 -0.77 -11.11
C ALA A 40 -15.51 -0.29 -10.73
N SER A 41 -15.65 0.34 -9.55
CA SER A 41 -16.94 0.92 -9.12
C SER A 41 -17.43 2.09 -9.99
N GLY A 42 -16.53 2.72 -10.74
CA GLY A 42 -16.86 3.75 -11.74
C GLY A 42 -16.93 3.22 -13.18
N SER A 43 -16.69 1.92 -13.39
CA SER A 43 -16.61 1.29 -14.71
C SER A 43 -17.85 0.47 -15.03
N ASN A 44 -18.10 0.23 -16.31
CA ASN A 44 -19.06 -0.78 -16.77
C ASN A 44 -18.54 -1.53 -18.02
N GLY A 45 -19.40 -2.37 -18.60
CA GLY A 45 -19.10 -3.11 -19.83
C GLY A 45 -17.85 -3.98 -19.76
N LEU A 46 -17.05 -3.96 -20.83
CA LEU A 46 -15.82 -4.73 -20.95
C LEU A 46 -14.72 -4.22 -20.02
N THR A 47 -14.70 -2.91 -19.75
CA THR A 47 -13.73 -2.29 -18.83
C THR A 47 -13.92 -2.84 -17.42
N LEU A 48 -15.16 -2.92 -16.92
CA LEU A 48 -15.48 -3.52 -15.63
C LEU A 48 -15.10 -5.01 -15.60
N GLN A 49 -15.43 -5.75 -16.67
CA GLN A 49 -15.11 -7.18 -16.74
C GLN A 49 -13.59 -7.42 -16.62
N GLN A 50 -12.78 -6.64 -17.35
CA GLN A 50 -11.32 -6.74 -17.31
C GLN A 50 -10.77 -6.40 -15.91
N LEU A 51 -11.31 -5.37 -15.25
CA LEU A 51 -10.92 -5.00 -13.88
C LEU A 51 -11.27 -6.10 -12.86
N LEU A 52 -12.46 -6.69 -12.96
CA LEU A 52 -12.88 -7.78 -12.08
C LEU A 52 -12.04 -9.04 -12.29
N GLU A 53 -11.71 -9.38 -13.53
CA GLU A 53 -10.84 -10.51 -13.88
C GLU A 53 -9.42 -10.30 -13.38
N PHE A 54 -8.88 -9.09 -13.49
CA PHE A 54 -7.58 -8.73 -12.94
C PHE A 54 -7.57 -8.85 -11.41
N LEU A 55 -8.59 -8.30 -10.74
CA LEU A 55 -8.76 -8.36 -9.29
C LEU A 55 -9.21 -9.73 -8.77
N LYS A 56 -9.45 -10.70 -9.68
CA LYS A 56 -9.94 -12.04 -9.39
C LYS A 56 -11.24 -12.03 -8.56
N SER A 57 -12.13 -11.07 -8.80
CA SER A 57 -13.44 -10.97 -8.13
C SER A 57 -14.57 -11.43 -9.04
N GLU A 58 -15.57 -12.09 -8.45
CA GLU A 58 -16.73 -12.62 -9.18
C GLU A 58 -17.64 -11.51 -9.73
N ASN A 59 -17.83 -10.45 -8.94
CA ASN A 59 -18.65 -9.30 -9.29
C ASN A 59 -18.27 -8.07 -8.44
N LEU A 60 -18.85 -6.92 -8.80
CA LEU A 60 -18.57 -5.64 -8.16
C LEU A 60 -19.09 -5.58 -6.71
N ASP A 61 -20.24 -6.16 -6.41
CA ASP A 61 -20.81 -6.15 -5.06
C ASP A 61 -19.95 -6.94 -4.07
N HIS A 62 -19.47 -8.11 -4.49
CA HIS A 62 -18.53 -8.92 -3.73
C HIS A 62 -17.21 -8.16 -3.51
N LEU A 63 -16.67 -7.54 -4.55
CA LEU A 63 -15.45 -6.73 -4.46
C LEU A 63 -15.62 -5.61 -3.42
N ASN A 64 -16.66 -4.81 -3.57
CA ASN A 64 -16.96 -3.67 -2.71
C ASN A 64 -17.21 -4.09 -1.26
N SER A 65 -17.90 -5.20 -1.04
CA SER A 65 -18.12 -5.75 0.30
C SER A 65 -16.81 -6.17 0.98
N VAL A 66 -15.92 -6.83 0.24
CA VAL A 66 -14.61 -7.27 0.76
C VAL A 66 -13.74 -6.06 1.09
N TYR A 67 -13.63 -5.07 0.20
CA TYR A 67 -12.81 -3.89 0.45
C TYR A 67 -13.35 -2.99 1.55
N SER A 68 -14.68 -2.87 1.70
CA SER A 68 -15.28 -2.17 2.83
C SER A 68 -14.82 -2.77 4.16
N LEU A 69 -14.87 -4.10 4.29
CA LEU A 69 -14.46 -4.79 5.51
C LEU A 69 -12.96 -4.62 5.79
N ILE A 70 -12.12 -4.76 4.76
CA ILE A 70 -10.68 -4.63 4.90
C ILE A 70 -10.34 -3.19 5.29
N ILE A 71 -10.77 -2.18 4.53
CA ILE A 71 -10.44 -0.78 4.78
C ILE A 71 -10.97 -0.34 6.16
N ASP A 72 -12.19 -0.75 6.53
CA ASP A 72 -12.72 -0.46 7.87
C ASP A 72 -11.98 -1.20 9.00
N SER A 73 -11.30 -2.31 8.72
CA SER A 73 -10.42 -2.98 9.70
C SER A 73 -9.06 -2.29 9.82
N LEU A 74 -8.66 -1.57 8.76
CA LEU A 74 -7.39 -0.84 8.67
C LEU A 74 -7.46 0.58 9.26
N ASP A 75 -8.63 1.06 9.67
CA ASP A 75 -8.81 2.37 10.30
C ASP A 75 -7.99 2.45 11.61
N GLU A 76 -7.16 3.50 11.76
CA GLU A 76 -6.29 3.75 12.92
C GLU A 76 -7.05 3.69 14.24
N LYS A 77 -8.33 4.08 14.25
CA LYS A 77 -9.20 4.03 15.44
C LYS A 77 -9.41 2.60 15.96
N ARG A 78 -9.28 1.60 15.09
CA ARG A 78 -9.46 0.18 15.41
C ARG A 78 -8.14 -0.54 15.64
N ILE A 79 -7.06 -0.13 14.96
CA ILE A 79 -5.73 -0.76 15.06
C ILE A 79 -5.00 -0.38 16.36
N GLY A 80 -5.40 0.71 17.03
CA GLY A 80 -5.13 0.90 18.45
C GLY A 80 -4.07 1.96 18.75
N THR A 81 -4.53 3.20 18.84
CA THR A 81 -3.80 4.29 19.47
C THR A 81 -3.84 4.24 20.99
N GLU A 82 -4.77 3.49 21.61
CA GLU A 82 -4.87 3.39 23.07
C GLU A 82 -3.92 2.34 23.70
N ARG A 83 -3.24 1.49 22.90
CA ARG A 83 -2.40 0.37 23.40
C ARG A 83 -1.06 0.16 22.69
N GLY A 84 -0.59 1.14 21.89
CA GLY A 84 0.71 1.01 21.18
C GLY A 84 0.69 0.00 20.02
N GLY A 85 -0.42 -0.08 19.28
CA GLY A 85 -0.49 -0.85 18.02
C GLY A 85 0.19 -0.11 16.86
N PRO A 86 0.39 -0.77 15.70
CA PRO A 86 0.99 -0.13 14.54
C PRO A 86 0.12 1.01 14.02
N LYS A 87 0.75 2.09 13.54
CA LYS A 87 0.08 3.19 12.86
C LYS A 87 0.00 2.87 11.36
N LEU A 88 -1.21 2.83 10.82
CA LEU A 88 -1.46 2.56 9.42
C LEU A 88 -2.41 3.63 8.86
N SER A 89 -2.00 4.34 7.82
CA SER A 89 -2.83 5.34 7.15
C SER A 89 -2.93 5.01 5.67
N PHE A 90 -4.14 4.67 5.23
CA PHE A 90 -4.48 4.46 3.83
C PHE A 90 -5.26 5.66 3.33
N ILE A 91 -4.83 6.23 2.21
CA ILE A 91 -5.50 7.33 1.54
C ILE A 91 -5.64 7.04 0.05
N SER A 92 -6.77 7.41 -0.52
CA SER A 92 -7.06 7.24 -1.93
C SER A 92 -7.82 8.47 -2.43
N GLY A 93 -7.55 8.88 -3.66
CA GLY A 93 -8.15 10.06 -4.24
C GLY A 93 -8.28 9.93 -5.75
N VAL A 94 -9.38 10.49 -6.26
CA VAL A 94 -9.73 10.55 -7.68
C VAL A 94 -9.98 12.00 -8.04
N TRP A 95 -9.22 12.49 -9.01
CA TRP A 95 -9.38 13.84 -9.58
C TRP A 95 -9.75 13.74 -11.05
N VAL A 96 -10.92 14.26 -11.38
CA VAL A 96 -11.48 14.23 -12.74
C VAL A 96 -11.55 15.64 -13.30
N ASP A 97 -11.26 15.82 -14.58
CA ASP A 97 -11.40 17.14 -15.21
C ASP A 97 -12.83 17.66 -15.10
N ILE A 98 -12.97 18.96 -14.88
CA ILE A 98 -14.26 19.64 -14.76
C ILE A 98 -15.10 19.57 -16.04
N SER A 99 -14.53 19.12 -17.16
CA SER A 99 -15.31 18.77 -18.36
C SER A 99 -16.28 17.60 -18.16
N HIS A 100 -16.16 16.87 -17.04
CA HIS A 100 -17.01 15.74 -16.70
C HIS A 100 -17.65 15.93 -15.32
N THR A 101 -18.95 15.65 -15.23
CA THR A 101 -19.68 15.74 -13.96
C THR A 101 -19.60 14.41 -13.22
N LEU A 102 -18.92 14.37 -12.07
CA LEU A 102 -18.89 13.19 -11.20
C LEU A 102 -20.28 12.87 -10.64
N LYS A 103 -20.72 11.62 -10.81
CA LYS A 103 -22.00 11.11 -10.27
C LYS A 103 -22.00 11.16 -8.74
N PRO A 104 -23.08 11.63 -8.10
CA PRO A 104 -23.21 11.57 -6.64
C PRO A 104 -23.11 10.15 -6.07
N SER A 105 -23.69 9.17 -6.76
CA SER A 105 -23.60 7.74 -6.38
C SER A 105 -22.16 7.24 -6.35
N PHE A 106 -21.34 7.64 -7.32
CA PHE A 106 -19.92 7.29 -7.34
C PHE A 106 -19.16 7.95 -6.17
N LYS A 107 -19.41 9.22 -5.88
CA LYS A 107 -18.80 9.91 -4.74
C LYS A 107 -19.15 9.24 -3.41
N GLU A 108 -20.37 8.76 -3.28
CA GLU A 108 -20.83 8.01 -2.11
C GLU A 108 -20.09 6.68 -1.97
N ILE A 109 -19.92 5.91 -3.04
CA ILE A 109 -19.13 4.66 -3.03
C ILE A 109 -17.66 4.94 -2.69
N ALA A 110 -17.06 5.97 -3.33
CA ALA A 110 -15.68 6.36 -3.08
C ALA A 110 -15.44 6.67 -1.60
N SER A 111 -16.31 7.47 -0.99
CA SER A 111 -16.18 7.89 0.41
C SER A 111 -16.54 6.76 1.39
N SER A 112 -17.63 6.03 1.16
CA SER A 112 -18.13 5.04 2.14
C SER A 112 -17.27 3.77 2.19
N ILE A 113 -16.93 3.22 1.02
CA ILE A 113 -16.24 1.93 0.88
C ILE A 113 -14.73 2.12 0.87
N TYR A 114 -14.25 3.02 0.01
CA TYR A 114 -12.81 3.17 -0.25
C TYR A 114 -12.15 4.27 0.58
N LYS A 115 -12.92 4.99 1.42
CA LYS A 115 -12.49 6.19 2.17
C LYS A 115 -11.73 7.18 1.29
N ALA A 116 -12.15 7.27 0.03
CA ALA A 116 -11.49 8.01 -1.02
C ALA A 116 -12.18 9.35 -1.30
N GLU A 117 -11.40 10.37 -1.64
CA GLU A 117 -11.94 11.63 -2.12
C GLU A 117 -12.16 11.59 -3.63
N ALA A 118 -13.31 12.07 -4.10
CA ALA A 118 -13.65 12.16 -5.52
C ALA A 118 -14.00 13.60 -5.89
N ILE A 119 -13.10 14.28 -6.60
CA ILE A 119 -13.14 15.73 -6.83
C ILE A 119 -13.06 16.05 -8.32
N SER A 120 -13.84 17.03 -8.76
CA SER A 120 -13.73 17.62 -10.10
C SER A 120 -12.80 18.84 -10.07
N VAL A 121 -11.82 18.91 -10.97
CA VAL A 121 -10.77 19.95 -11.00
C VAL A 121 -10.53 20.45 -12.43
N ASN A 122 -10.01 21.66 -12.60
CA ASN A 122 -9.72 22.21 -13.93
C ASN A 122 -8.26 21.98 -14.34
N PHE A 123 -7.95 20.84 -14.95
CA PHE A 123 -6.58 20.54 -15.36
C PHE A 123 -6.09 21.49 -16.46
N LYS A 124 -6.98 21.89 -17.37
CA LYS A 124 -6.64 22.75 -18.53
C LYS A 124 -5.98 24.07 -18.13
N THR A 125 -6.51 24.76 -17.12
CA THR A 125 -6.01 26.10 -16.73
C THR A 125 -5.28 26.11 -15.38
N LYS A 126 -5.50 25.11 -14.52
CA LYS A 126 -4.99 25.08 -13.14
C LYS A 126 -4.11 23.88 -12.81
N ALA A 127 -3.57 23.15 -13.80
CA ALA A 127 -2.71 21.98 -13.58
C ALA A 127 -1.65 22.15 -12.46
N LYS A 128 -0.89 23.26 -12.47
CA LYS A 128 0.14 23.53 -11.45
C LYS A 128 -0.43 23.77 -10.05
N GLU A 129 -1.59 24.41 -9.95
CA GLU A 129 -2.28 24.62 -8.67
C GLU A 129 -2.82 23.30 -8.13
N ILE A 130 -3.40 22.48 -9.01
CA ILE A 130 -3.93 21.15 -8.67
C ILE A 130 -2.81 20.24 -8.20
N LEU A 131 -1.66 20.22 -8.88
CA LEU A 131 -0.50 19.44 -8.45
C LEU A 131 -0.07 19.79 -7.02
N LYS A 132 -0.01 21.09 -6.69
CA LYS A 132 0.28 21.54 -5.32
C LYS A 132 -0.81 21.14 -4.34
N ALA A 133 -2.08 21.25 -4.74
CA ALA A 133 -3.21 20.88 -3.89
C ALA A 133 -3.24 19.39 -3.58
N VAL A 134 -3.00 18.52 -4.56
CA VAL A 134 -2.92 17.06 -4.35
C VAL A 134 -1.73 16.69 -3.46
N ASN A 135 -0.55 17.26 -3.73
CA ASN A 135 0.62 17.00 -2.88
C ASN A 135 0.39 17.44 -1.43
N LYS A 136 -0.25 18.61 -1.24
CA LYS A 136 -0.63 19.09 0.09
C LYS A 136 -1.68 18.20 0.74
N TRP A 137 -2.68 17.74 -0.02
CA TRP A 137 -3.72 16.85 0.47
C TRP A 137 -3.13 15.54 1.01
N VAL A 138 -2.20 14.93 0.27
CA VAL A 138 -1.47 13.73 0.70
C VAL A 138 -0.66 14.00 1.96
N GLU A 139 0.08 15.12 1.97
CA GLU A 139 0.91 15.52 3.11
C GLU A 139 0.07 15.69 4.37
N ASP A 140 -1.06 16.40 4.27
CA ASP A 140 -1.98 16.66 5.38
C ASP A 140 -2.58 15.34 5.92
N HIS A 141 -2.98 14.41 5.04
CA HIS A 141 -3.56 13.11 5.47
C HIS A 141 -2.54 12.08 5.95
N THR A 142 -1.25 12.29 5.64
CA THR A 142 -0.17 11.40 6.07
C THR A 142 0.65 12.01 7.22
N ASN A 143 0.18 13.10 7.84
CA ASN A 143 0.89 13.81 8.90
C ASN A 143 2.30 14.28 8.50
N GLY A 144 2.47 14.69 7.25
CA GLY A 144 3.74 15.21 6.72
C GLY A 144 4.73 14.14 6.22
N LEU A 145 4.34 12.86 6.25
CA LEU A 145 5.23 11.73 6.00
C LEU A 145 5.37 11.41 4.51
N ILE A 146 4.28 11.52 3.74
CA ILE A 146 4.33 11.37 2.30
C ILE A 146 4.23 12.76 1.67
N ARG A 147 5.36 13.23 1.15
CA ARG A 147 5.45 14.50 0.42
C ARG A 147 5.61 14.23 -1.06
N ASN A 148 5.20 15.19 -1.90
CA ASN A 148 5.40 15.11 -3.36
C ASN A 148 4.96 13.76 -3.95
N LEU A 149 3.68 13.40 -3.78
CA LEU A 149 3.10 12.22 -4.42
C LEU A 149 3.21 12.32 -5.95
N LEU A 150 2.87 13.50 -6.46
CA LEU A 150 2.91 13.85 -7.86
C LEU A 150 4.20 14.62 -8.17
N PRO A 151 5.10 14.09 -9.03
CA PRO A 151 6.28 14.82 -9.46
C PRO A 151 5.87 16.03 -10.32
N GLY A 152 6.70 17.08 -10.37
CA GLY A 152 6.34 18.38 -10.96
C GLY A 152 5.91 18.39 -12.44
N ARG A 153 6.01 17.26 -13.15
CA ARG A 153 5.63 17.09 -14.56
C ARG A 153 4.54 16.04 -14.81
N SER A 154 3.97 15.39 -13.78
CA SER A 154 2.97 14.33 -13.98
C SER A 154 1.62 14.88 -14.49
N ILE A 155 1.14 15.97 -13.90
CA ILE A 155 -0.11 16.59 -14.35
C ILE A 155 0.16 17.61 -15.46
N THR A 156 -0.51 17.43 -16.60
CA THR A 156 -0.51 18.35 -17.74
C THR A 156 -1.90 18.92 -18.00
N SER A 157 -2.01 19.89 -18.91
CA SER A 157 -3.31 20.44 -19.34
C SER A 157 -4.15 19.44 -20.15
N GLN A 158 -3.57 18.31 -20.55
CA GLN A 158 -4.26 17.22 -21.26
C GLN A 158 -4.76 16.14 -20.31
N THR A 159 -4.31 16.12 -19.06
CA THR A 159 -4.74 15.18 -18.04
C THR A 159 -6.24 15.28 -17.82
N LYS A 160 -6.94 14.15 -17.87
CA LYS A 160 -8.40 14.07 -17.68
C LYS A 160 -8.77 13.38 -16.38
N PHE A 161 -7.94 12.46 -15.94
CA PHE A 161 -8.21 11.61 -14.79
C PHE A 161 -6.91 11.22 -14.09
N VAL A 162 -6.84 11.48 -12.78
CA VAL A 162 -5.75 11.02 -11.92
C VAL A 162 -6.35 10.20 -10.79
N LEU A 163 -5.85 8.98 -10.64
CA LEU A 163 -6.06 8.14 -9.46
C LEU A 163 -4.76 8.11 -8.67
N ALA A 164 -4.81 8.54 -7.42
CA ALA A 164 -3.64 8.55 -6.57
C ALA A 164 -3.96 7.88 -5.23
N ASN A 165 -3.06 7.02 -4.79
CA ASN A 165 -3.21 6.25 -3.56
C ASN A 165 -1.91 6.22 -2.79
N ALA A 166 -2.02 6.32 -1.47
CA ALA A 166 -0.88 6.17 -0.59
C ALA A 166 -1.17 5.29 0.61
N LEU A 167 -0.18 4.50 1.01
CA LEU A 167 -0.23 3.68 2.21
C LEU A 167 1.00 3.92 3.07
N TYR A 168 0.77 4.37 4.29
CA TYR A 168 1.77 4.56 5.32
C TYR A 168 1.63 3.49 6.39
N PHE A 169 2.76 2.90 6.78
CA PHE A 169 2.84 1.98 7.91
C PHE A 169 4.02 2.33 8.80
N LYS A 170 3.75 2.42 10.10
CA LYS A 170 4.76 2.42 11.16
C LYS A 170 4.39 1.39 12.21
N GLY A 171 5.25 0.41 12.40
CA GLY A 171 5.07 -0.62 13.40
C GLY A 171 6.24 -0.66 14.37
N SER A 172 5.93 -0.86 15.64
CA SER A 172 6.90 -1.28 16.63
C SER A 172 6.76 -2.78 16.86
N TRP A 173 7.88 -3.48 17.12
CA TRP A 173 7.84 -4.90 17.41
C TRP A 173 6.98 -5.21 18.64
N GLU A 174 6.15 -6.26 18.59
CA GLU A 174 5.36 -6.66 19.77
C GLU A 174 6.29 -7.17 20.88
N GLN A 175 6.15 -6.65 22.10
CA GLN A 175 6.85 -7.18 23.26
C GLN A 175 6.45 -8.64 23.52
N GLY A 176 7.41 -9.56 23.43
CA GLY A 176 7.36 -10.85 24.11
C GLY A 176 6.35 -11.89 23.62
N LYS A 177 5.68 -11.71 22.47
CA LYS A 177 4.96 -12.82 21.83
C LYS A 177 5.88 -13.52 20.84
N THR A 178 6.38 -14.67 21.27
CA THR A 178 6.92 -15.69 20.37
C THR A 178 5.81 -16.06 19.38
N LEU A 179 5.93 -15.61 18.13
CA LEU A 179 4.97 -15.85 17.07
C LEU A 179 4.89 -17.37 16.79
N SER A 180 3.88 -18.05 17.33
CA SER A 180 3.22 -19.13 16.58
C SER A 180 2.30 -18.39 15.61
N TRP A 181 2.68 -18.11 14.36
CA TRP A 181 2.56 -19.07 13.26
C TRP A 181 3.37 -18.69 12.00
N ALA A 182 4.43 -17.90 12.12
CA ALA A 182 5.55 -18.03 11.17
C ALA A 182 6.52 -19.07 11.76
N ILE A 183 7.16 -19.88 10.93
CA ILE A 183 8.17 -20.84 11.40
C ILE A 183 9.30 -20.05 12.11
N CYS A 184 9.26 -19.91 13.44
CA CYS A 184 10.40 -19.54 14.26
C CYS A 184 10.16 -19.86 15.75
N HIS A 185 10.81 -20.92 16.25
CA HIS A 185 10.99 -21.09 17.70
C HIS A 185 12.16 -20.20 18.16
N ILE A 186 11.84 -19.02 18.69
CA ILE A 186 12.82 -18.15 19.34
C ILE A 186 13.08 -18.70 20.74
N GLY A 187 14.26 -19.30 20.91
CA GLY A 187 14.81 -19.69 22.20
C GLY A 187 16.17 -19.03 22.41
N SER A 188 16.24 -18.20 23.45
CA SER A 188 17.46 -17.59 24.02
C SER A 188 18.11 -16.47 23.22
N THR A 189 17.75 -15.26 23.61
CA THR A 189 18.42 -13.97 23.37
C THR A 189 19.92 -14.02 23.64
N ARG A 190 20.73 -14.18 22.59
CA ARG A 190 22.08 -13.59 22.50
C ARG A 190 22.31 -13.26 21.03
N HIS A 191 22.24 -11.96 20.73
CA HIS A 191 22.52 -11.36 19.42
C HIS A 191 21.46 -11.59 18.34
N LEU A 192 20.24 -11.07 18.57
CA LEU A 192 19.57 -10.40 17.45
C LEU A 192 20.37 -9.11 17.24
N LYS A 193 21.08 -9.00 16.12
CA LYS A 193 21.32 -7.65 15.58
C LYS A 193 19.93 -7.16 15.22
N THR A 194 19.47 -6.18 15.96
CA THR A 194 18.15 -5.61 15.79
C THR A 194 18.01 -5.16 14.34
N PHE A 195 16.85 -5.47 13.74
CA PHE A 195 16.57 -5.19 12.36
C PHE A 195 15.61 -4.01 12.31
N ALA A 196 16.16 -2.81 12.18
CA ALA A 196 15.42 -1.63 11.77
C ALA A 196 15.26 -1.66 10.24
N LEU A 197 14.02 -1.57 9.77
CA LEU A 197 13.78 -1.20 8.38
C LEU A 197 13.71 0.32 8.37
N GLU A 198 14.87 0.96 8.22
CA GLU A 198 14.93 2.42 8.10
C GLU A 198 14.22 2.83 6.80
N MET A 199 13.10 3.53 6.98
CA MET A 199 12.34 4.33 6.01
C MET A 199 12.50 3.91 4.54
N LEU A 200 11.62 3.03 4.05
CA LEU A 200 11.51 2.78 2.62
C LEU A 200 10.38 3.60 2.02
N LEU A 201 10.73 4.53 1.12
CA LEU A 201 9.79 5.27 0.30
C LEU A 201 9.89 4.79 -1.15
N PHE A 202 8.77 4.39 -1.73
CA PHE A 202 8.71 3.99 -3.13
C PHE A 202 7.58 4.69 -3.86
N ASN A 203 7.89 5.18 -5.06
CA ASN A 203 6.94 5.82 -5.96
C ASN A 203 6.80 4.97 -7.22
N LEU A 204 5.55 4.65 -7.58
CA LEU A 204 5.22 3.83 -8.73
C LEU A 204 4.19 4.56 -9.60
N GLU A 205 4.57 4.83 -10.84
CA GLU A 205 3.59 5.11 -11.89
C GLU A 205 2.99 3.79 -12.39
N ALA A 206 1.93 3.33 -11.72
CA ALA A 206 1.38 1.99 -11.94
C ALA A 206 0.72 1.83 -13.32
N SER A 207 0.45 2.94 -14.02
CA SER A 207 -0.21 2.94 -15.34
C SER A 207 0.52 2.05 -16.36
N ARG A 208 1.87 2.07 -16.38
CA ARG A 208 2.71 1.31 -17.31
C ARG A 208 2.63 -0.19 -17.03
N VAL A 209 2.92 -0.54 -15.78
CA VAL A 209 2.94 -1.93 -15.28
C VAL A 209 1.59 -2.61 -15.43
N LEU A 210 0.50 -1.89 -15.14
CA LEU A 210 -0.86 -2.43 -15.29
C LEU A 210 -1.19 -2.76 -16.76
N LYS A 211 -0.76 -1.91 -17.71
CA LYS A 211 -0.94 -2.17 -19.14
C LYS A 211 -0.14 -3.39 -19.61
N GLU A 212 1.09 -3.55 -19.12
CA GLU A 212 1.95 -4.70 -19.43
C GLU A 212 1.36 -6.01 -18.90
N LEU A 213 0.67 -5.96 -17.76
CA LEU A 213 -0.08 -7.08 -17.20
C LEU A 213 -1.45 -7.31 -17.87
N GLY A 214 -1.75 -6.59 -18.95
CA GLY A 214 -2.95 -6.79 -19.75
C GLY A 214 -4.18 -5.97 -19.32
N LEU A 215 -4.06 -5.11 -18.30
CA LEU A 215 -5.12 -4.18 -17.92
C LEU A 215 -5.01 -2.91 -18.77
N VAL A 216 -5.62 -2.92 -19.96
CA VAL A 216 -5.45 -1.86 -20.97
C VAL A 216 -6.70 -1.00 -21.15
N LEU A 217 -7.91 -1.58 -21.05
CA LEU A 217 -9.17 -0.89 -21.39
C LEU A 217 -9.41 0.40 -20.58
N PRO A 218 -9.18 0.45 -19.25
CA PRO A 218 -9.40 1.68 -18.49
C PRO A 218 -8.52 2.85 -18.94
N PHE A 219 -7.39 2.56 -19.59
CA PHE A 219 -6.41 3.55 -20.04
C PHE A 219 -6.55 3.90 -21.52
N ASP A 220 -7.45 3.24 -22.25
CA ASP A 220 -7.63 3.45 -23.69
C ASP A 220 -8.64 4.60 -23.92
N PRO A 221 -8.23 5.70 -24.60
CA PRO A 221 -9.11 6.83 -24.84
C PRO A 221 -10.29 6.51 -25.77
N ALA A 222 -10.21 5.45 -26.57
CA ALA A 222 -11.28 5.01 -27.48
C ALA A 222 -12.23 4.01 -26.81
N GLU A 223 -11.71 3.10 -26.00
CA GLU A 223 -12.46 1.94 -25.48
C GLU A 223 -12.84 2.02 -23.99
N ALA A 224 -12.31 2.98 -23.21
CA ALA A 224 -12.61 3.08 -21.78
C ALA A 224 -14.10 3.34 -21.48
N GLU A 225 -14.68 2.48 -20.64
CA GLU A 225 -16.09 2.53 -20.24
C GLU A 225 -16.23 2.92 -18.76
N LEU A 226 -16.00 4.21 -18.45
CA LEU A 226 -16.09 4.78 -17.09
C LEU A 226 -17.42 5.52 -16.84
N THR A 227 -18.52 5.07 -17.46
CA THR A 227 -19.78 5.82 -17.46
C THR A 227 -20.56 5.70 -16.15
N GLU A 228 -20.20 4.81 -15.22
CA GLU A 228 -20.76 4.81 -13.85
C GLU A 228 -20.11 5.85 -12.94
N MET A 229 -18.98 6.41 -13.34
CA MET A 229 -18.28 7.45 -12.60
C MET A 229 -18.82 8.85 -12.90
N VAL A 230 -19.19 9.10 -14.16
CA VAL A 230 -19.56 10.43 -14.66
C VAL A 230 -20.93 10.41 -15.33
N SER A 231 -21.71 11.47 -15.10
CA SER A 231 -23.07 11.61 -15.65
C SER A 231 -23.04 12.09 -17.09
N ASP A 232 -22.07 12.95 -17.41
CA ASP A 232 -22.00 13.69 -18.66
C ASP A 232 -20.54 13.94 -19.04
N GLY A 233 -20.26 13.88 -20.34
CA GLY A 233 -18.93 14.13 -20.92
C GLY A 233 -19.04 14.38 -22.41
N THR A 234 -18.37 15.42 -22.90
CA THR A 234 -18.24 15.70 -24.35
C THR A 234 -17.30 14.69 -25.03
N GLU A 235 -16.44 14.07 -24.24
CA GLU A 235 -15.41 13.11 -24.64
C GLU A 235 -15.46 11.91 -23.68
N ARG A 236 -15.03 10.74 -24.13
CA ARG A 236 -14.90 9.56 -23.26
C ARG A 236 -13.87 9.83 -22.16
N LEU A 237 -14.20 9.43 -20.94
CA LEU A 237 -13.28 9.48 -19.82
C LEU A 237 -12.41 8.21 -19.82
N TYR A 238 -11.11 8.40 -19.68
CA TYR A 238 -10.13 7.32 -19.54
C TYR A 238 -9.12 7.69 -18.46
N VAL A 239 -8.47 6.71 -17.87
CA VAL A 239 -7.45 6.89 -16.83
C VAL A 239 -6.18 7.46 -17.46
N SER A 240 -5.81 8.69 -17.08
CA SER A 240 -4.56 9.30 -17.57
C SER A 240 -3.36 8.75 -16.79
N GLU A 241 -3.44 8.78 -15.47
CA GLU A 241 -2.36 8.32 -14.58
C GLU A 241 -2.89 7.60 -13.33
N VAL A 242 -2.13 6.61 -12.89
CA VAL A 242 -2.31 5.93 -11.60
C VAL A 242 -1.00 6.04 -10.84
N ILE A 243 -1.04 6.74 -9.71
CA ILE A 243 0.17 7.06 -8.95
C ILE A 243 0.05 6.45 -7.56
N HIS A 244 0.94 5.52 -7.27
CA HIS A 244 1.01 4.83 -6.01
C HIS A 244 2.29 5.20 -5.27
N LYS A 245 2.14 5.60 -4.01
CA LYS A 245 3.29 5.81 -3.12
C LYS A 245 3.08 5.07 -1.83
N CYS A 246 4.13 4.43 -1.33
CA CYS A 246 4.05 3.74 -0.07
C CYS A 246 5.25 4.06 0.80
N PHE A 247 5.03 4.01 2.10
CA PHE A 247 6.03 4.29 3.11
C PHE A 247 5.95 3.25 4.22
N VAL A 248 7.08 2.63 4.52
CA VAL A 248 7.21 1.64 5.59
C VAL A 248 8.35 2.04 6.52
N GLU A 249 8.03 2.09 7.81
CA GLU A 249 8.99 2.28 8.89
C GLU A 249 8.77 1.19 9.95
N VAL A 250 9.84 0.52 10.36
CA VAL A 250 9.81 -0.45 11.46
C VAL A 250 10.87 -0.07 12.47
N ASP A 251 10.42 0.29 13.69
CA ASP A 251 11.30 0.73 14.78
C ASP A 251 11.72 -0.41 15.70
N GLU A 252 12.75 -0.16 16.52
CA GLU A 252 13.35 -1.14 17.43
C GLU A 252 12.78 -1.10 18.86
N GLU A 253 11.91 -0.14 19.18
CA GLU A 253 11.50 0.16 20.56
C GLU A 253 10.90 -1.06 21.28
N GLY A 254 10.19 -1.91 20.54
CA GLY A 254 9.64 -3.17 21.05
C GLY A 254 10.68 -4.26 21.35
N THR A 255 11.79 -4.27 20.62
CA THR A 255 12.88 -5.26 20.77
C THR A 255 13.75 -4.94 21.98
N GLU A 256 14.08 -3.66 22.20
CA GLU A 256 14.90 -3.22 23.34
C GLU A 256 14.23 -3.53 24.70
N ALA A 257 12.93 -3.24 24.81
CA ALA A 257 12.16 -3.50 26.03
C ALA A 257 12.00 -5.00 26.33
N ALA A 258 11.89 -5.85 25.29
CA ALA A 258 11.85 -7.30 25.44
C ALA A 258 13.18 -7.87 25.95
N ALA A 259 14.31 -7.34 25.46
CA ALA A 259 15.65 -7.71 25.93
C ALA A 259 15.84 -7.38 27.42
N ALA A 260 15.41 -6.19 27.86
CA ALA A 260 15.48 -5.77 29.26
C ALA A 260 14.65 -6.66 30.19
N THR A 261 13.43 -7.03 29.79
CA THR A 261 12.54 -7.91 30.58
C THR A 261 13.08 -9.35 30.68
N ALA A 262 13.69 -9.86 29.61
CA ALA A 262 14.29 -11.19 29.60
C ALA A 262 15.46 -11.30 30.61
N VAL A 263 16.29 -10.26 30.72
CA VAL A 263 17.40 -10.19 31.68
C VAL A 263 16.88 -10.16 33.13
N GLY A 264 15.84 -9.38 33.41
CA GLY A 264 15.21 -9.31 34.74
C GLY A 264 14.56 -10.62 35.19
N LYS A 265 13.93 -11.37 34.28
CA LYS A 265 13.33 -12.69 34.58
C LYS A 265 14.35 -13.81 34.72
N LEU A 266 15.52 -13.70 34.07
CA LEU A 266 16.59 -14.70 34.17
C LEU A 266 17.28 -14.69 35.54
N GLN A 267 17.24 -13.57 36.25
CA GLN A 267 17.91 -13.39 37.55
C GLN A 267 17.23 -14.14 38.72
N ILE A 268 16.01 -14.68 38.55
CA ILE A 268 15.20 -15.23 39.65
C ILE A 268 15.16 -16.78 39.66
N ALA A 269 15.69 -17.46 38.63
CA ALA A 269 15.53 -18.93 38.50
C ALA A 269 16.76 -19.73 38.96
N SER A 270 16.95 -19.85 40.27
CA SER A 270 17.97 -20.71 40.91
C SER A 270 17.55 -22.19 40.95
N ARG A 271 17.39 -22.89 39.82
CA ARG A 271 17.23 -24.36 39.80
C ARG A 271 17.93 -25.02 38.59
N PRO A 272 18.66 -26.14 38.77
CA PRO A 272 19.41 -26.78 37.70
C PRO A 272 18.46 -27.66 36.87
N PHE A 273 17.84 -27.08 35.84
CA PHE A 273 17.14 -27.88 34.83
C PHE A 273 18.16 -28.26 33.75
N ARG A 274 18.46 -29.55 33.58
CA ARG A 274 19.16 -30.07 32.38
C ARG A 274 18.25 -29.81 31.18
N ARG A 275 18.32 -28.60 30.61
CA ARG A 275 17.63 -28.25 29.36
C ARG A 275 18.35 -28.97 28.23
N ARG A 276 17.66 -29.91 27.58
CA ARG A 276 18.00 -30.40 26.24
C ARG A 276 18.12 -29.15 25.35
N ARG A 277 19.35 -28.78 24.98
CA ARG A 277 19.60 -27.62 24.12
C ARG A 277 18.96 -27.93 22.77
N LEU A 278 17.81 -27.31 22.51
CA LEU A 278 17.29 -27.22 21.15
C LEU A 278 18.37 -26.51 20.31
N PRO A 279 18.62 -26.94 19.07
CA PRO A 279 19.54 -26.21 18.20
C PRO A 279 19.07 -24.77 18.11
N VAL A 280 19.95 -23.84 18.47
CA VAL A 280 19.70 -22.42 18.30
C VAL A 280 19.80 -22.16 16.81
N ILE A 281 18.68 -21.79 16.19
CA ILE A 281 18.67 -21.34 14.80
C ILE A 281 19.03 -19.86 14.83
N ASN A 282 20.20 -19.52 14.31
CA ASN A 282 20.58 -18.13 14.07
C ASN A 282 20.01 -17.71 12.72
N PHE A 283 19.09 -16.75 12.71
CA PHE A 283 18.70 -16.06 11.50
C PHE A 283 19.57 -14.80 11.38
N VAL A 284 20.39 -14.75 10.33
CA VAL A 284 21.27 -13.62 10.05
C VAL A 284 20.88 -13.07 8.69
N ALA A 285 20.21 -11.92 8.69
CA ALA A 285 19.87 -11.16 7.49
C ALA A 285 20.99 -10.16 7.16
N ASP A 286 22.20 -10.66 6.89
CA ASP A 286 23.39 -9.87 6.51
C ASP A 286 23.64 -9.84 4.98
N HIS A 287 22.63 -10.25 4.22
CA HIS A 287 22.61 -10.34 2.76
C HIS A 287 21.20 -10.02 2.26
N PRO A 288 21.00 -9.73 0.96
CA PRO A 288 19.70 -9.36 0.43
C PRO A 288 18.57 -10.32 0.81
N PHE A 289 17.44 -9.78 1.25
CA PHE A 289 16.27 -10.56 1.66
C PHE A 289 14.97 -9.89 1.25
N MET A 290 13.90 -10.69 1.16
CA MET A 290 12.54 -10.21 0.92
C MET A 290 11.78 -10.11 2.25
N PHE A 291 10.84 -9.17 2.32
CA PHE A 291 9.93 -9.03 3.44
C PHE A 291 8.48 -8.90 2.96
N ILE A 292 7.57 -9.32 3.84
CA ILE A 292 6.13 -9.29 3.64
C ILE A 292 5.49 -8.77 4.93
N ILE A 293 4.63 -7.76 4.80
CA ILE A 293 3.77 -7.28 5.89
C ILE A 293 2.34 -7.70 5.55
N ARG A 294 1.75 -8.50 6.43
CA ARG A 294 0.42 -9.07 6.27
C ARG A 294 -0.42 -8.72 7.49
N ASP A 295 -1.67 -8.30 7.27
CA ASP A 295 -2.63 -8.29 8.35
C ASP A 295 -3.07 -9.73 8.65
N ASN A 296 -2.85 -10.16 9.88
CA ASN A 296 -3.12 -11.52 10.34
C ASN A 296 -4.62 -11.80 10.50
N TYR A 297 -5.44 -10.77 10.70
CA TYR A 297 -6.88 -10.93 10.88
C TYR A 297 -7.60 -11.12 9.54
N SER A 298 -7.40 -10.20 8.60
CA SER A 298 -8.00 -10.27 7.26
C SER A 298 -7.23 -11.19 6.31
N GLY A 299 -5.96 -11.47 6.61
CA GLY A 299 -5.06 -12.22 5.73
C GLY A 299 -4.54 -11.41 4.55
N VAL A 300 -4.79 -10.10 4.49
CA VAL A 300 -4.42 -9.20 3.40
C VAL A 300 -2.93 -8.89 3.40
N LEU A 301 -2.34 -8.92 2.21
CA LEU A 301 -0.96 -8.50 1.97
C LEU A 301 -0.88 -6.97 1.90
N LEU A 302 -0.41 -6.34 2.97
CA LEU A 302 -0.30 -4.88 3.06
C LEU A 302 0.91 -4.37 2.29
N PHE A 303 2.08 -5.00 2.49
CA PHE A 303 3.31 -4.64 1.81
C PHE A 303 4.12 -5.86 1.42
N MET A 304 4.84 -5.71 0.32
CA MET A 304 5.90 -6.62 -0.06
C MET A 304 7.10 -5.81 -0.55
N GLY A 305 8.30 -6.30 -0.29
CA GLY A 305 9.51 -5.65 -0.74
C GLY A 305 10.74 -6.50 -0.59
N HIS A 306 11.87 -5.92 -0.97
CA HIS A 306 13.18 -6.44 -0.67
C HIS A 306 14.08 -5.36 -0.11
N VAL A 307 15.10 -5.81 0.60
CA VAL A 307 16.22 -4.98 1.01
C VAL A 307 17.46 -5.59 0.41
N LEU A 308 18.07 -4.86 -0.53
CA LEU A 308 19.35 -5.23 -1.14
C LEU A 308 20.51 -4.60 -0.37
N ASN A 309 20.32 -3.36 0.11
CA ASN A 309 21.29 -2.66 0.94
C ASN A 309 20.56 -1.78 1.97
N PRO A 310 20.60 -2.13 3.27
CA PRO A 310 19.90 -1.37 4.31
C PRO A 310 20.49 0.04 4.56
N LEU A 311 21.63 0.37 3.95
CA LEU A 311 22.27 1.69 4.07
C LEU A 311 21.90 2.66 2.94
N LEU A 312 21.16 2.21 1.91
CA LEU A 312 20.68 3.07 0.83
C LEU A 312 19.31 3.64 1.20
N ASN A 313 19.26 4.95 1.49
CA ASN A 313 18.01 5.69 1.61
C ASN A 313 17.48 6.03 0.21
N SER A 314 16.16 5.88 0.02
CA SER A 314 15.47 6.18 -1.24
C SER A 314 15.37 7.68 -1.58
N ASP A 315 15.87 8.57 -0.72
CA ASP A 315 15.74 10.03 -0.86
C ASP A 315 16.88 10.72 -1.63
N ASP A 316 17.92 9.99 -2.06
CA ASP A 316 19.07 10.57 -2.78
C ASP A 316 18.80 10.93 -4.26
N ASP A 317 17.60 10.69 -4.79
CA ASP A 317 17.24 10.95 -6.20
C ASP A 317 16.52 12.31 -6.42
N HIS A 318 16.79 13.34 -5.60
CA HIS A 318 16.26 14.70 -5.79
C HIS A 318 17.34 15.70 -6.28
N GLU A 319 17.54 15.75 -7.60
CA GLU A 319 18.01 16.95 -8.34
C GLU A 319 17.02 17.33 -9.46
#